data_AF-K9W6W3-F1
#
_entry.id   AF-K9W6W3-F1
#
_cell.length_a   1.000
_cell.length_b   1.000
_cell.length_c   1.000
_cell.angle_alpha   90.00
_cell.angle_beta   90.00
_cell.angle_gamma   90.00
#
_symmetry.space_group_name_H-M   'P 1'
#
loop_
_entity.id
_entity.type
_entity.pdbx_description
1 polymer ?
#
loop_
_entity_poly.entity_id
_entity_poly.type
_entity_poly.pdbx_seq_one_letter_code
_entity_poly.pdbx_strand_id
1 'polypeptide(L)'
;MTTTFSSKLVERRLNDFRRRCSEYGDTAVKLAYHAALPVALNPELLHFLRINFFLDPPTSLPYTVEFEFLTSGMCREIDDDLYEIEPEIRNVLLQRLRQEYGLERIRDVATLLWQYIEHHSPWTTRNELERAQQLTALNFLDPVKAKQWLDKAETNASHTAGADREWFIAMRQEIQQLHDISDATPIHYEQMLETPVGEEISLEVSEQMKSDHLNSFFKIPSIQVFNILDEITIVPEPEKVPFPQADKFERVENLLSLLLQKSLTSEEITEIYQFTLRQTQYYIGAGTYLGLISKGIDKGTFSLTDKGKTIVQKDYESKIIELIKIILQHEVFNKVLRVALKEKKIPSNKVIVEIMSASKLNMNEVTMKRRSGTVRGWIEWIWSKIDF
;
A
#
# COMPACT_ATOMS: atom_id res chain seq x y z
N MET A 1 15.83 -27.31 -29.04
CA MET A 1 17.19 -26.86 -28.64
C MET A 1 17.20 -25.42 -28.13
N THR A 2 16.27 -24.55 -28.55
CA THR A 2 16.16 -23.12 -28.15
C THR A 2 15.70 -22.90 -26.70
N THR A 3 14.75 -23.68 -26.18
CA THR A 3 14.21 -23.55 -24.81
C THR A 3 15.25 -23.81 -23.71
N THR A 4 16.14 -24.80 -23.89
CA THR A 4 17.20 -25.13 -22.92
C THR A 4 18.31 -24.06 -22.87
N PHE A 5 18.57 -23.36 -23.98
CA PHE A 5 19.58 -22.31 -24.04
C PHE A 5 19.08 -21.02 -23.40
N SER A 6 17.81 -20.66 -23.63
CA SER A 6 17.14 -19.52 -22.99
C SER A 6 17.10 -19.68 -21.46
N SER A 7 16.68 -20.84 -20.94
CA SER A 7 16.67 -21.10 -19.49
C SER A 7 18.07 -20.97 -18.84
N LYS A 8 19.14 -21.45 -19.48
CA LYS A 8 20.51 -21.28 -18.97
C LYS A 8 20.97 -19.82 -18.93
N LEU A 9 20.55 -19.01 -19.90
CA LEU A 9 20.87 -17.58 -19.94
C LEU A 9 20.14 -16.82 -18.82
N VAL A 10 18.86 -17.13 -18.60
CA VAL A 10 18.06 -16.55 -17.50
C VAL A 10 18.70 -16.88 -16.15
N GLU A 11 19.04 -18.15 -15.89
CA GLU A 11 19.71 -18.54 -14.64
C GLU A 11 21.06 -17.86 -14.46
N ARG A 12 21.83 -17.69 -15.54
CA ARG A 12 23.11 -16.98 -15.47
C ARG A 12 22.90 -15.52 -15.02
N ARG A 13 21.95 -14.81 -15.63
CA ARG A 13 21.67 -13.41 -15.28
C ARG A 13 21.14 -13.26 -13.85
N LEU A 14 20.30 -14.17 -13.39
CA LEU A 14 19.83 -14.22 -12.00
C LEU A 14 20.99 -14.46 -11.02
N ASN A 15 21.91 -15.37 -11.35
CA ASN A 15 23.09 -15.62 -10.53
C ASN A 15 24.06 -14.43 -10.50
N ASP A 16 24.23 -13.73 -11.62
CA ASP A 16 25.05 -12.52 -11.69
C ASP A 16 24.43 -11.38 -10.87
N PHE A 17 23.10 -11.21 -10.90
CA PHE A 17 22.39 -10.27 -10.02
C PHE A 17 22.52 -10.63 -8.53
N ARG A 18 22.31 -11.90 -8.18
CA ARG A 18 22.50 -12.41 -6.82
C ARG A 18 23.89 -12.07 -6.29
N ARG A 19 24.94 -12.27 -7.10
CA ARG A 19 26.33 -11.98 -6.73
C ARG A 19 26.57 -10.50 -6.50
N ARG A 20 26.05 -9.61 -7.36
CA ARG A 20 26.20 -8.15 -7.19
C ARG A 20 25.58 -7.64 -5.89
N CYS A 21 24.48 -8.27 -5.45
CA CYS A 21 23.81 -7.92 -4.20
C CYS A 21 24.45 -8.53 -2.94
N SER A 22 25.59 -9.24 -3.06
CA SER A 22 26.37 -9.78 -1.93
C SER A 22 25.51 -10.57 -0.93
N GLU A 23 25.52 -10.21 0.36
CA GLU A 23 24.76 -10.91 1.41
C GLU A 23 23.24 -10.81 1.24
N TYR A 24 22.75 -9.84 0.47
CA TYR A 24 21.33 -9.66 0.18
C TYR A 24 20.87 -10.44 -1.05
N GLY A 25 21.76 -11.18 -1.73
CA GLY A 25 21.50 -11.77 -3.04
C GLY A 25 20.21 -12.59 -3.14
N ASP A 26 19.95 -13.47 -2.18
CA ASP A 26 18.76 -14.32 -2.22
C ASP A 26 17.47 -13.53 -1.98
N THR A 27 17.49 -12.55 -1.08
CA THR A 27 16.33 -11.67 -0.84
C THR A 27 16.15 -10.67 -1.99
N ALA A 28 17.23 -10.21 -2.63
CA ALA A 28 17.19 -9.33 -3.79
C ALA A 28 16.49 -10.00 -4.98
N VAL A 29 16.75 -11.30 -5.21
CA VAL A 29 16.03 -12.09 -6.23
C VAL A 29 14.53 -12.16 -5.92
N LYS A 30 14.13 -12.16 -4.65
CA LYS A 30 12.71 -12.11 -4.27
C LYS A 30 12.07 -10.75 -4.60
N LEU A 31 12.79 -9.63 -4.47
CA LEU A 31 12.33 -8.33 -4.97
C LEU A 31 12.12 -8.37 -6.50
N ALA A 32 13.02 -9.02 -7.24
CA ALA A 32 12.86 -9.21 -8.69
C ALA A 32 11.58 -9.99 -9.04
N TYR A 33 11.15 -10.96 -8.22
CA TYR A 33 9.87 -11.66 -8.41
C TYR A 33 8.69 -10.69 -8.37
N HIS A 34 8.68 -9.77 -7.40
CA HIS A 34 7.60 -8.79 -7.22
C HIS A 34 7.64 -7.73 -8.34
N ALA A 35 8.85 -7.30 -8.72
CA ALA A 35 9.08 -6.34 -9.79
C ALA A 35 8.73 -6.87 -11.20
N ALA A 36 8.50 -8.18 -11.34
CA ALA A 36 8.03 -8.78 -12.58
C ALA A 36 6.54 -8.60 -12.84
N LEU A 37 5.73 -8.24 -11.83
CA LEU A 37 4.30 -8.03 -12.03
C LEU A 37 4.01 -6.80 -12.90
N PRO A 38 4.55 -5.60 -12.60
CA PRO A 38 4.39 -4.44 -13.46
C PRO A 38 4.88 -4.71 -14.89
N VAL A 39 4.20 -4.09 -15.86
CA VAL A 39 4.59 -4.11 -17.28
C VAL A 39 5.88 -3.32 -17.47
N ALA A 40 6.01 -2.18 -16.80
CA ALA A 40 7.23 -1.38 -16.74
C ALA A 40 7.50 -0.92 -15.31
N LEU A 41 8.74 -0.53 -15.04
CA LEU A 41 9.23 -0.04 -13.76
C LEU A 41 9.86 1.33 -13.94
N ASN A 42 9.64 2.21 -12.98
CA ASN A 42 10.53 3.33 -12.72
C ASN A 42 11.20 3.12 -11.35
N PRO A 43 12.23 3.92 -11.00
CA PRO A 43 12.90 3.81 -9.70
C PRO A 43 11.93 3.91 -8.52
N GLU A 44 10.91 4.75 -8.64
CA GLU A 44 9.92 4.98 -7.58
C GLU A 44 9.02 3.77 -7.33
N LEU A 45 8.46 3.13 -8.37
CA LEU A 45 7.65 1.92 -8.23
C LEU A 45 8.49 0.77 -7.66
N LEU A 46 9.75 0.63 -8.10
CA LEU A 46 10.64 -0.38 -7.54
C LEU A 46 10.93 -0.12 -6.05
N HIS A 47 11.11 1.15 -5.69
CA HIS A 47 11.22 1.57 -4.31
C HIS A 47 9.96 1.22 -3.51
N PHE A 48 8.77 1.50 -4.05
CA PHE A 48 7.49 1.17 -3.42
C PHE A 48 7.33 -0.32 -3.16
N LEU A 49 7.73 -1.17 -4.11
CA LEU A 49 7.75 -2.62 -3.92
C LEU A 49 8.70 -3.01 -2.80
N ARG A 50 9.92 -2.46 -2.76
CA ARG A 50 10.89 -2.77 -1.71
C ARG A 50 10.37 -2.36 -0.33
N ILE A 51 9.83 -1.15 -0.17
CA ILE A 51 9.41 -0.68 1.17
C ILE A 51 8.12 -1.34 1.69
N ASN A 52 7.32 -1.96 0.82
CA ASN A 52 6.11 -2.65 1.25
C ASN A 52 6.33 -4.15 1.52
N PHE A 53 7.27 -4.79 0.84
CA PHE A 53 7.50 -6.23 0.97
C PHE A 53 8.85 -6.60 1.62
N PHE A 54 9.82 -5.68 1.64
CA PHE A 54 11.22 -5.93 2.00
C PHE A 54 11.84 -4.82 2.88
N LEU A 55 11.04 -4.10 3.67
CA LEU A 55 11.57 -3.08 4.59
C LEU A 55 12.02 -3.69 5.93
N ASP A 56 11.23 -4.63 6.45
CA ASP A 56 11.39 -5.16 7.80
C ASP A 56 12.04 -6.56 7.80
N PRO A 57 12.82 -6.92 8.84
CA PRO A 57 13.30 -8.28 9.03
C PRO A 57 12.16 -9.31 9.08
N PRO A 58 12.36 -10.55 8.57
CA PRO A 58 13.64 -11.15 8.20
C PRO A 58 14.10 -10.87 6.77
N THR A 59 13.34 -10.10 5.97
CA THR A 59 13.57 -9.91 4.53
C THR A 59 13.91 -8.46 4.17
N SER A 60 14.58 -7.72 5.06
CA SER A 60 14.93 -6.32 4.84
C SER A 60 16.00 -6.16 3.74
N LEU A 61 15.76 -5.28 2.78
CA LEU A 61 16.69 -4.94 1.70
C LEU A 61 17.11 -3.46 1.78
N PRO A 62 18.40 -3.14 1.60
CA PRO A 62 18.83 -1.75 1.46
C PRO A 62 18.40 -1.18 0.10
N TYR A 63 18.31 0.15 0.01
CA TYR A 63 17.92 0.85 -1.23
C TYR A 63 18.89 0.60 -2.38
N THR A 64 20.15 0.25 -2.10
CA THR A 64 21.18 -0.02 -3.13
C THR A 64 20.83 -1.16 -4.07
N VAL A 65 19.98 -2.11 -3.62
CA VAL A 65 19.53 -3.25 -4.44
C VAL A 65 18.63 -2.80 -5.59
N GLU A 66 17.91 -1.68 -5.44
CA GLU A 66 17.06 -1.11 -6.49
C GLU A 66 17.91 -0.76 -7.73
N PHE A 67 19.04 -0.07 -7.51
CA PHE A 67 19.98 0.29 -8.56
C PHE A 67 20.62 -0.95 -9.21
N GLU A 68 21.05 -1.93 -8.41
CA GLU A 68 21.62 -3.18 -8.92
C GLU A 68 20.64 -3.97 -9.80
N PHE A 69 19.34 -3.87 -9.51
CA PHE A 69 18.30 -4.51 -10.29
C PHE A 69 18.03 -3.76 -11.60
N LEU A 70 17.82 -2.45 -11.57
CA LEU A 70 17.53 -1.66 -12.78
C LEU A 70 18.71 -1.63 -13.76
N THR A 71 19.94 -1.63 -13.24
CA THR A 71 21.17 -1.70 -14.07
C THR A 71 21.61 -3.14 -14.37
N SER A 72 20.81 -4.13 -13.97
CA SER A 72 21.08 -5.52 -14.30
C SER A 72 20.89 -5.80 -15.78
N GLY A 73 21.55 -6.83 -16.29
CA GLY A 73 21.22 -7.38 -17.61
C GLY A 73 19.83 -8.05 -17.69
N MET A 74 18.95 -7.89 -16.69
CA MET A 74 17.56 -8.35 -16.74
C MET A 74 16.59 -7.24 -17.13
N CYS A 75 16.98 -5.98 -16.89
CA CYS A 75 16.18 -4.81 -17.22
C CYS A 75 16.75 -4.11 -18.44
N ARG A 76 15.87 -3.55 -19.26
CA ARG A 76 16.20 -2.70 -20.39
C ARG A 76 15.54 -1.35 -20.16
N GLU A 77 16.34 -0.29 -20.18
CA GLU A 77 15.82 1.07 -20.20
C GLU A 77 15.17 1.33 -21.57
N ILE A 78 13.90 1.68 -21.55
CA ILE A 78 13.09 1.94 -22.74
C ILE A 78 12.81 3.43 -22.93
N ASP A 79 12.97 4.23 -21.86
CA ASP A 79 12.82 5.68 -21.84
C ASP A 79 13.43 6.26 -20.55
N ASP A 80 13.44 7.59 -20.41
CA ASP A 80 13.98 8.30 -19.25
C ASP A 80 13.40 7.75 -17.93
N ASP A 81 14.23 7.05 -17.17
CA ASP A 81 13.86 6.37 -15.92
C ASP A 81 12.72 5.34 -16.04
N LEU A 82 12.52 4.78 -17.24
CA LEU A 82 11.52 3.74 -17.50
C LEU A 82 12.19 2.46 -18.01
N TYR A 83 11.93 1.37 -17.30
CA TYR A 83 12.60 0.08 -17.49
C TYR A 83 11.57 -1.03 -17.74
N GLU A 84 11.92 -1.95 -18.63
CA GLU A 84 11.18 -3.17 -18.89
C GLU A 84 12.05 -4.37 -18.52
N ILE A 85 11.47 -5.39 -17.88
CA ILE A 85 12.16 -6.67 -17.66
C ILE A 85 12.04 -7.51 -18.93
N GLU A 86 13.14 -8.08 -19.41
CA GLU A 86 13.10 -8.90 -20.62
C GLU A 86 12.04 -10.02 -20.52
N PRO A 87 11.19 -10.23 -21.55
CA PRO A 87 10.00 -11.08 -21.46
C PRO A 87 10.27 -12.51 -20.95
N GLU A 88 11.34 -13.16 -21.41
CA GLU A 88 11.72 -14.50 -20.97
C GLU A 88 12.09 -14.55 -19.50
N ILE A 89 12.73 -13.49 -18.99
CA ILE A 89 13.10 -13.37 -17.58
C ILE A 89 11.86 -13.05 -16.75
N ARG A 90 11.02 -12.12 -17.21
CA ARG A 90 9.77 -11.73 -16.54
C ARG A 90 8.87 -12.95 -16.30
N ASN A 91 8.71 -13.82 -17.30
CA ASN A 91 7.91 -15.04 -17.19
C ASN A 91 8.46 -16.00 -16.12
N VAL A 92 9.78 -16.20 -16.07
CA VAL A 92 10.41 -17.03 -15.03
C VAL A 92 10.23 -16.41 -13.64
N LEU A 93 10.38 -15.09 -13.52
CA LEU A 93 10.22 -14.37 -12.26
C LEU A 93 8.79 -14.45 -11.72
N LEU A 94 7.77 -14.32 -12.59
CA LEU A 94 6.36 -14.45 -12.22
C LEU A 94 6.01 -15.87 -11.78
N GLN A 95 6.52 -16.89 -12.48
CA GLN A 95 6.36 -18.28 -12.06
C GLN A 95 6.99 -18.52 -10.67
N ARG A 96 8.17 -17.95 -10.42
CA ARG A 96 8.83 -18.03 -9.11
C ARG A 96 8.10 -17.25 -8.03
N LEU A 97 7.49 -16.10 -8.35
CA LEU A 97 6.62 -15.37 -7.43
C LEU A 97 5.48 -16.26 -6.94
N ARG A 98 4.79 -16.94 -7.87
CA ARG A 98 3.71 -17.88 -7.56
C ARG A 98 4.20 -19.06 -6.74
N GLN A 99 5.33 -19.67 -7.11
CA GLN A 99 5.86 -20.84 -6.42
C GLN A 99 6.31 -20.54 -4.99
N GLU A 100 6.95 -19.38 -4.77
CA GLU A 100 7.49 -18.99 -3.47
C GLU A 100 6.40 -18.48 -2.51
N TYR A 101 5.40 -17.76 -3.02
CA TYR A 101 4.45 -17.02 -2.17
C TYR A 101 2.96 -17.30 -2.43
N GLY A 102 2.61 -17.99 -3.50
CA GLY A 102 1.22 -18.26 -3.87
C GLY A 102 0.48 -17.05 -4.48
N LEU A 103 -0.82 -17.24 -4.75
CA LEU A 103 -1.67 -16.25 -5.42
C LEU A 103 -1.98 -15.03 -4.54
N GLU A 104 -2.03 -15.18 -3.22
CA GLU A 104 -2.33 -14.09 -2.30
C GLU A 104 -1.27 -12.99 -2.37
N ARG A 105 0.01 -13.35 -2.39
CA ARG A 105 1.09 -12.36 -2.57
C ARG A 105 1.02 -11.69 -3.93
N ILE A 106 0.68 -12.41 -4.98
CA ILE A 106 0.50 -11.82 -6.31
C ILE A 106 -0.61 -10.75 -6.28
N ARG A 107 -1.70 -11.02 -5.56
CA ARG A 107 -2.78 -10.04 -5.34
C ARG A 107 -2.32 -8.83 -4.54
N ASP A 108 -1.44 -8.99 -3.55
CA ASP A 108 -0.85 -7.83 -2.85
C ASP A 108 -0.06 -6.94 -3.79
N VAL A 109 0.81 -7.55 -4.61
CA VAL A 109 1.65 -6.81 -5.56
C VAL A 109 0.77 -6.13 -6.60
N ALA A 110 -0.30 -6.79 -7.06
CA ALA A 110 -1.28 -6.22 -7.98
C ALA A 110 -2.05 -5.06 -7.34
N THR A 111 -2.43 -5.19 -6.06
CA THR A 111 -3.10 -4.13 -5.30
C THR A 111 -2.18 -2.91 -5.17
N LEU A 112 -0.91 -3.13 -4.84
CA LEU A 112 0.07 -2.06 -4.74
C LEU A 112 0.32 -1.38 -6.09
N LEU A 113 0.41 -2.15 -7.18
CA LEU A 113 0.54 -1.59 -8.53
C LEU A 113 -0.68 -0.75 -8.91
N TRP A 114 -1.89 -1.25 -8.64
CA TRP A 114 -3.13 -0.51 -8.86
C TRP A 114 -3.15 0.80 -8.06
N GLN A 115 -2.80 0.74 -6.78
CA GLN A 115 -2.68 1.92 -5.92
C GLN A 115 -1.63 2.89 -6.44
N TYR A 116 -0.46 2.40 -6.87
CA TYR A 116 0.59 3.25 -7.42
C TYR A 116 0.08 4.04 -8.62
N ILE A 117 -0.58 3.37 -9.58
CA ILE A 117 -1.13 4.04 -10.77
C ILE A 117 -2.18 5.09 -10.39
N GLU A 118 -3.11 4.75 -9.51
CA GLU A 118 -4.21 5.64 -9.11
C GLU A 118 -3.74 6.87 -8.33
N HIS A 119 -2.69 6.73 -7.50
CA HIS A 119 -2.20 7.83 -6.64
C HIS A 119 -1.09 8.64 -7.31
N HIS A 120 -0.31 8.01 -8.19
CA HIS A 120 0.87 8.57 -8.82
C HIS A 120 1.14 7.84 -10.14
N SER A 121 0.42 8.20 -11.22
CA SER A 121 0.79 7.74 -12.56
C SER A 121 1.82 8.71 -13.16
N PRO A 122 3.12 8.40 -13.13
CA PRO A 122 4.11 9.14 -13.92
C PRO A 122 3.87 8.96 -15.43
N TRP A 123 2.96 8.05 -15.80
CA TRP A 123 2.62 7.68 -17.16
C TRP A 123 1.34 8.34 -17.69
N THR A 124 0.84 9.39 -17.04
CA THR A 124 -0.35 10.17 -17.50
C THR A 124 -0.23 10.67 -18.94
N THR A 125 1.00 10.82 -19.45
CA THR A 125 1.27 11.19 -20.85
C THR A 125 1.33 9.99 -21.80
N ARG A 126 1.27 8.76 -21.27
CA ARG A 126 1.39 7.45 -21.94
C ARG A 126 0.21 6.56 -21.60
N ASN A 127 -0.97 6.94 -22.11
CA ASN A 127 -2.23 6.26 -21.84
C ASN A 127 -2.19 4.73 -22.07
N GLU A 128 -1.46 4.26 -23.08
CA GLU A 128 -1.33 2.83 -23.38
C GLU A 128 -0.57 2.06 -22.29
N LEU A 129 0.50 2.64 -21.76
CA LEU A 129 1.30 2.04 -20.70
C LEU A 129 0.53 2.04 -19.38
N GLU A 130 -0.12 3.15 -19.06
CA GLU A 130 -0.97 3.25 -17.86
C GLU A 130 -2.09 2.20 -17.89
N ARG A 131 -2.79 2.08 -19.01
CA ARG A 131 -3.82 1.04 -19.20
C ARG A 131 -3.26 -0.37 -19.12
N ALA A 132 -2.06 -0.62 -19.66
CA ALA A 132 -1.41 -1.93 -19.60
C ALA A 132 -1.07 -2.32 -18.15
N GLN A 133 -0.57 -1.37 -17.37
CA GLN A 133 -0.28 -1.55 -15.94
C GLN A 133 -1.58 -1.81 -15.14
N GLN A 134 -2.64 -1.03 -15.40
CA GLN A 134 -3.96 -1.20 -14.77
C GLN A 134 -4.55 -2.57 -15.10
N LEU A 135 -4.55 -2.94 -16.38
CA LEU A 135 -5.12 -4.21 -16.82
C LEU A 135 -4.34 -5.40 -16.25
N THR A 136 -3.02 -5.29 -16.16
CA THR A 136 -2.17 -6.30 -15.51
C THR A 136 -2.52 -6.48 -14.04
N ALA A 137 -2.65 -5.40 -13.28
CA ALA A 137 -3.09 -5.46 -11.90
C ALA A 137 -4.52 -6.04 -11.78
N LEU A 138 -5.46 -5.51 -12.56
CA LEU A 138 -6.86 -5.93 -12.54
C LEU A 138 -7.02 -7.41 -12.87
N ASN A 139 -6.20 -7.97 -13.76
CA ASN A 139 -6.27 -9.39 -14.08
C ASN A 139 -6.06 -10.31 -12.87
N PHE A 140 -5.25 -9.89 -11.89
CA PHE A 140 -5.05 -10.66 -10.66
C PHE A 140 -6.07 -10.33 -9.56
N LEU A 141 -6.66 -9.13 -9.59
CA LEU A 141 -7.64 -8.68 -8.61
C LEU A 141 -9.08 -9.12 -8.96
N ASP A 142 -9.47 -8.95 -10.23
CA ASP A 142 -10.77 -9.30 -10.78
C ASP A 142 -10.62 -9.71 -12.27
N PRO A 143 -10.26 -10.98 -12.54
CA PRO A 143 -10.05 -11.49 -13.89
C PRO A 143 -11.29 -11.33 -14.80
N VAL A 144 -12.49 -11.37 -14.20
CA VAL A 144 -13.75 -11.21 -14.94
C VAL A 144 -13.87 -9.78 -15.46
N LYS A 145 -13.61 -8.78 -14.61
CA LYS A 145 -13.60 -7.37 -15.05
C LYS A 145 -12.47 -7.08 -16.02
N ALA A 146 -11.28 -7.65 -15.83
CA ALA A 146 -10.18 -7.49 -16.78
C ALA A 146 -10.58 -8.00 -18.18
N LYS A 147 -11.22 -9.17 -18.25
CA LYS A 147 -11.75 -9.73 -19.50
C LYS A 147 -12.85 -8.83 -20.10
N GLN A 148 -13.80 -8.39 -19.30
CA GLN A 148 -14.86 -7.49 -19.76
C GLN A 148 -14.30 -6.15 -20.29
N TRP A 149 -13.26 -5.62 -19.65
CA TRP A 149 -12.60 -4.41 -20.11
C TRP A 149 -11.97 -4.61 -21.48
N LEU A 150 -11.22 -5.69 -21.67
CA LEU A 150 -10.65 -6.06 -22.98
C LEU A 150 -11.73 -6.22 -24.05
N ASP A 151 -12.82 -6.93 -23.76
CA ASP A 151 -13.89 -7.21 -24.72
C ASP A 151 -14.65 -5.92 -25.12
N LYS A 152 -14.92 -5.02 -24.16
CA LYS A 152 -15.50 -3.69 -24.43
C LYS A 152 -14.57 -2.83 -25.29
N ALA A 153 -13.28 -2.85 -24.97
CA ALA A 153 -12.31 -2.02 -25.65
C ALA A 153 -12.03 -2.51 -27.08
N GLU A 154 -12.07 -3.81 -27.34
CA GLU A 154 -12.01 -4.41 -28.69
C GLU A 154 -13.24 -4.05 -29.54
N THR A 155 -14.43 -4.05 -28.94
CA THR A 155 -15.67 -3.64 -29.63
C THR A 155 -15.59 -2.18 -30.07
N ASN A 156 -15.02 -1.31 -29.23
CA ASN A 156 -14.79 0.10 -29.57
C ASN A 156 -13.65 0.28 -30.59
N ALA A 157 -12.60 -0.54 -30.49
CA ALA A 157 -11.42 -0.49 -31.36
C ALA A 157 -11.65 -1.08 -32.76
N SER A 158 -12.69 -1.92 -32.93
CA SER A 158 -13.11 -2.45 -34.24
C SER A 158 -13.52 -1.34 -35.23
N HIS A 159 -13.69 -0.11 -34.74
CA HIS A 159 -14.00 1.09 -35.51
C HIS A 159 -12.80 2.06 -35.68
N THR A 160 -11.64 1.80 -35.07
CA THR A 160 -10.41 2.62 -35.16
C THR A 160 -9.25 1.82 -35.76
N ALA A 161 -8.46 2.43 -36.65
CA ALA A 161 -7.42 1.73 -37.41
C ALA A 161 -6.01 1.89 -36.80
N GLY A 162 -5.23 0.79 -36.80
CA GLY A 162 -3.77 0.79 -36.61
C GLY A 162 -3.30 0.42 -35.20
N ALA A 163 -2.72 1.39 -34.48
CA ALA A 163 -1.98 1.20 -33.23
C ALA A 163 -2.84 0.66 -32.07
N ASP A 164 -4.07 1.16 -31.92
CA ASP A 164 -5.00 0.69 -30.90
C ASP A 164 -5.22 -0.82 -30.99
N ARG A 165 -5.43 -1.34 -32.21
CA ARG A 165 -5.70 -2.76 -32.46
C ARG A 165 -4.49 -3.64 -32.13
N GLU A 166 -3.27 -3.20 -32.44
CA GLU A 166 -2.04 -3.93 -32.13
C GLU A 166 -1.79 -4.01 -30.61
N TRP A 167 -2.04 -2.90 -29.89
CA TRP A 167 -2.00 -2.87 -28.42
C TRP A 167 -3.00 -3.85 -27.79
N PHE A 168 -4.25 -3.92 -28.28
CA PHE A 168 -5.24 -4.87 -27.77
C PHE A 168 -4.84 -6.33 -27.97
N ILE A 169 -4.27 -6.66 -29.14
CA ILE A 169 -3.78 -8.01 -29.43
C ILE A 169 -2.64 -8.38 -28.49
N ALA A 170 -1.68 -7.47 -28.27
CA ALA A 170 -0.56 -7.69 -27.37
C ALA A 170 -1.04 -7.89 -25.91
N MET A 171 -1.94 -7.02 -25.42
CA MET A 171 -2.48 -7.14 -24.06
C MET A 171 -3.28 -8.42 -23.87
N ARG A 172 -4.07 -8.87 -24.86
CA ARG A 172 -4.82 -10.13 -24.75
C ARG A 172 -3.89 -11.34 -24.65
N GLN A 173 -2.81 -11.36 -25.45
CA GLN A 173 -1.79 -12.42 -25.36
C GLN A 173 -1.09 -12.41 -24.00
N GLU A 174 -0.76 -11.23 -23.48
CA GLU A 174 -0.15 -11.08 -22.16
C GLU A 174 -1.09 -11.56 -21.05
N ILE A 175 -2.34 -11.09 -21.03
CA ILE A 175 -3.34 -11.50 -20.03
C ILE A 175 -3.59 -13.01 -20.07
N GLN A 176 -3.62 -13.62 -21.26
CA GLN A 176 -3.78 -15.06 -21.37
C GLN A 176 -2.60 -15.83 -20.75
N GLN A 177 -1.36 -15.37 -20.96
CA GLN A 177 -0.17 -15.96 -20.31
C GLN A 177 -0.20 -15.77 -18.79
N LEU A 178 -0.68 -14.63 -18.31
CA LEU A 178 -0.86 -14.38 -16.88
C LEU A 178 -1.99 -15.22 -16.28
N HIS A 179 -3.02 -15.56 -17.05
CA HIS A 179 -4.13 -16.41 -16.62
C HIS A 179 -3.68 -17.83 -16.31
N ASP A 180 -2.78 -18.40 -17.13
CA ASP A 180 -2.14 -19.70 -16.87
C ASP A 180 -1.34 -19.68 -15.55
N ILE A 181 -0.81 -18.51 -15.16
CA ILE A 181 -0.15 -18.28 -13.86
C ILE A 181 -1.19 -18.12 -12.74
N SER A 182 -2.44 -17.77 -13.02
CA SER A 182 -3.51 -17.61 -12.03
C SER A 182 -4.31 -18.89 -11.74
N ASP A 183 -4.36 -19.86 -12.67
CA ASP A 183 -5.25 -21.02 -12.58
C ASP A 183 -4.85 -22.03 -11.49
N ALA A 184 -5.61 -22.03 -10.39
CA ALA A 184 -6.02 -23.24 -9.69
C ALA A 184 -7.50 -23.47 -10.06
N THR A 185 -7.87 -24.69 -10.43
CA THR A 185 -9.21 -25.19 -10.83
C THR A 185 -10.42 -24.26 -10.56
N PRO A 186 -11.31 -24.03 -11.54
CA PRO A 186 -12.46 -23.15 -11.38
C PRO A 186 -13.39 -23.65 -10.28
N ILE A 187 -13.64 -22.81 -9.26
CA ILE A 187 -14.83 -22.96 -8.43
C ILE A 187 -16.00 -22.43 -9.28
N HIS A 188 -17.00 -23.28 -9.53
CA HIS A 188 -18.21 -22.97 -10.29
C HIS A 188 -18.90 -21.70 -9.76
N TYR A 189 -18.76 -20.57 -10.48
CA TYR A 189 -19.51 -19.33 -10.23
C TYR A 189 -20.87 -19.28 -10.96
N GLU A 190 -21.26 -20.33 -11.68
CA GLU A 190 -22.47 -20.33 -12.54
C GLU A 190 -23.80 -20.53 -11.79
N GLN A 191 -23.81 -20.58 -10.45
CA GLN A 191 -25.05 -20.85 -9.68
C GLN A 191 -25.53 -19.71 -8.76
N MET A 192 -24.98 -18.49 -8.86
CA MET A 192 -25.41 -17.36 -8.02
C MET A 192 -25.85 -16.11 -8.80
N LEU A 193 -26.47 -16.26 -9.97
CA LEU A 193 -27.14 -15.17 -10.67
C LEU A 193 -28.65 -15.26 -10.47
N GLU A 194 -29.15 -14.58 -9.43
CA GLU A 194 -30.47 -13.96 -9.39
C GLU A 194 -30.54 -13.03 -8.18
N THR A 195 -30.02 -11.80 -8.31
CA THR A 195 -30.47 -10.61 -7.56
C THR A 195 -29.84 -9.34 -8.16
N PRO A 196 -30.61 -8.26 -8.37
CA PRO A 196 -30.11 -7.01 -8.94
C PRO A 196 -29.37 -6.22 -7.85
N VAL A 197 -28.13 -6.59 -7.55
CA VAL A 197 -27.25 -5.85 -6.61
C VAL A 197 -26.14 -5.10 -7.38
N GLY A 198 -25.91 -5.46 -8.65
CA GLY A 198 -24.74 -5.01 -9.43
C GLY A 198 -24.74 -3.56 -9.92
N GLU A 199 -25.91 -2.94 -10.13
CA GLU A 199 -26.00 -1.54 -10.58
C GLU A 199 -25.82 -0.54 -9.42
N GLU A 200 -26.38 -0.81 -8.24
CA GLU A 200 -26.19 0.03 -7.04
C GLU A 200 -24.74 0.03 -6.57
N ILE A 201 -24.08 -1.14 -6.52
CA ILE A 201 -22.66 -1.26 -6.16
C ILE A 201 -21.77 -0.50 -7.16
N SER A 202 -22.09 -0.54 -8.45
CA SER A 202 -21.30 0.13 -9.49
C SER A 202 -21.38 1.66 -9.42
N LEU A 203 -22.54 2.20 -9.03
CA LEU A 203 -22.74 3.64 -8.82
C LEU A 203 -22.07 4.10 -7.52
N GLU A 204 -22.26 3.37 -6.41
CA GLU A 204 -21.63 3.65 -5.12
C GLU A 204 -20.09 3.64 -5.22
N VAL A 205 -19.51 2.66 -5.92
CA VAL A 205 -18.06 2.59 -6.12
C VAL A 205 -17.56 3.79 -6.95
N SER A 206 -18.31 4.24 -7.96
CA SER A 206 -17.91 5.41 -8.77
C SER A 206 -18.05 6.75 -8.03
N GLU A 207 -19.04 6.88 -7.14
CA GLU A 207 -19.23 8.06 -6.29
C GLU A 207 -18.21 8.11 -5.16
N GLN A 208 -17.90 6.96 -4.55
CA GLN A 208 -16.84 6.81 -3.56
C GLN A 208 -15.47 7.16 -4.16
N MET A 209 -15.17 6.71 -5.39
CA MET A 209 -13.92 7.03 -6.10
C MET A 209 -13.78 8.52 -6.46
N LYS A 210 -14.89 9.20 -6.81
CA LYS A 210 -14.89 10.66 -7.03
C LYS A 210 -14.68 11.44 -5.73
N SER A 211 -15.29 10.97 -4.63
CA SER A 211 -15.08 11.52 -3.29
C SER A 211 -13.61 11.39 -2.89
N ASP A 212 -13.02 10.20 -3.01
CA ASP A 212 -11.64 9.93 -2.61
C ASP A 212 -10.60 10.70 -3.46
N HIS A 213 -10.87 10.94 -4.74
CA HIS A 213 -10.06 11.83 -5.60
C HIS A 213 -10.09 13.30 -5.14
N LEU A 214 -11.28 13.87 -4.82
CA LEU A 214 -11.42 15.23 -4.28
C LEU A 214 -10.75 15.37 -2.90
N ASN A 215 -10.86 14.33 -2.08
CA ASN A 215 -10.28 14.23 -0.75
C ASN A 215 -8.75 14.25 -0.75
N SER A 216 -8.09 13.79 -1.82
CA SER A 216 -6.62 13.80 -1.95
C SER A 216 -6.02 15.20 -2.11
N PHE A 217 -6.80 16.17 -2.62
CA PHE A 217 -6.43 17.59 -2.73
C PHE A 217 -6.70 18.38 -1.45
N PHE A 218 -7.41 17.78 -0.48
CA PHE A 218 -7.69 18.44 0.77
C PHE A 218 -6.39 18.75 1.51
N LYS A 219 -6.14 20.04 1.68
CA LYS A 219 -5.06 20.57 2.50
C LYS A 219 -5.65 21.49 3.54
N ILE A 220 -5.15 21.36 4.76
CA ILE A 220 -5.51 22.17 5.89
C ILE A 220 -4.58 23.38 5.89
N PRO A 221 -5.10 24.62 5.82
CA PRO A 221 -4.27 25.81 5.93
C PRO A 221 -3.46 25.77 7.24
N SER A 222 -2.17 26.08 7.19
CA SER A 222 -1.30 26.08 8.37
C SER A 222 -1.87 26.88 9.55
N ILE A 223 -2.57 27.99 9.30
CA ILE A 223 -3.27 28.78 10.33
C ILE A 223 -4.33 27.98 11.09
N GLN A 224 -5.07 27.11 10.41
CA GLN A 224 -6.07 26.25 11.04
C GLN A 224 -5.40 25.20 11.93
N VAL A 225 -4.24 24.69 11.53
CA VAL A 225 -3.45 23.76 12.35
C VAL A 225 -2.94 24.43 13.63
N PHE A 226 -2.49 25.69 13.54
CA PHE A 226 -2.12 26.48 14.71
C PHE A 226 -3.30 26.68 15.67
N ASN A 227 -4.49 27.02 15.15
CA ASN A 227 -5.70 27.15 15.97
C ASN A 227 -6.05 25.84 16.67
N ILE A 228 -6.00 24.71 15.96
CA ILE A 228 -6.23 23.38 16.53
C ILE A 228 -5.26 23.11 17.69
N LEU A 229 -3.97 23.42 17.50
CA LEU A 229 -2.95 23.21 18.52
C LEU A 229 -3.21 24.04 19.79
N ASP A 230 -3.69 25.27 19.63
CA ASP A 230 -3.91 26.22 20.73
C ASP A 230 -5.24 26.00 21.47
N GLU A 231 -6.27 25.47 20.78
CA GLU A 231 -7.56 25.15 21.39
C GLU A 231 -7.60 23.76 22.06
N ILE A 232 -6.73 22.84 21.64
CA ILE A 232 -6.70 21.47 22.17
C ILE A 232 -6.29 21.45 23.63
N THR A 233 -7.10 20.75 24.43
CA THR A 233 -6.74 20.36 25.80
C THR A 233 -5.95 19.06 25.78
N ILE A 234 -4.77 19.06 26.38
CA ILE A 234 -3.94 17.86 26.53
C ILE A 234 -4.61 16.89 27.50
N VAL A 235 -4.72 15.63 27.09
CA VAL A 235 -5.27 14.54 27.91
C VAL A 235 -4.13 13.68 28.48
N PRO A 236 -4.31 13.08 29.68
CA PRO A 236 -3.35 12.12 30.19
C PRO A 236 -3.31 10.87 29.29
N GLU A 237 -2.14 10.24 29.21
CA GLU A 237 -1.97 9.00 28.45
C GLU A 237 -2.83 7.87 29.05
N PRO A 238 -3.44 6.99 28.23
CA PRO A 238 -4.27 5.90 28.73
C PRO A 238 -3.49 4.93 29.62
N GLU A 239 -3.98 4.65 30.83
CA GLU A 239 -3.25 3.80 31.79
C GLU A 239 -3.15 2.33 31.36
N LYS A 240 -4.20 1.81 30.69
CA LYS A 240 -4.34 0.39 30.35
C LYS A 240 -3.90 0.04 28.93
N VAL A 241 -3.53 1.05 28.13
CA VAL A 241 -3.16 0.86 26.73
C VAL A 241 -1.72 1.34 26.54
N PRO A 242 -0.83 0.50 26.00
CA PRO A 242 0.54 0.93 25.75
C PRO A 242 0.55 2.07 24.71
N PHE A 243 1.48 3.01 24.90
CA PHE A 243 1.80 4.00 23.86
C PHE A 243 2.03 3.32 22.49
N PRO A 244 1.56 3.89 21.38
CA PRO A 244 1.45 3.17 20.12
C PRO A 244 2.81 2.81 19.50
N GLN A 245 2.82 1.73 18.73
CA GLN A 245 3.98 1.20 17.99
C GLN A 245 3.57 0.86 16.54
N ALA A 246 2.94 1.81 15.88
CA ALA A 246 2.25 1.64 14.60
C ALA A 246 2.57 2.85 13.69
N ASP A 247 3.70 2.77 12.99
CA ASP A 247 4.31 3.95 12.34
C ASP A 247 3.47 4.56 11.22
N LYS A 248 2.74 3.74 10.45
CA LYS A 248 1.91 4.20 9.32
C LYS A 248 0.48 4.50 9.77
N PHE A 249 0.12 5.78 9.93
CA PHE A 249 -1.21 6.14 10.40
C PHE A 249 -2.33 5.77 9.42
N GLU A 250 -2.05 5.72 8.12
CA GLU A 250 -2.99 5.31 7.07
C GLU A 250 -3.54 3.90 7.32
N ARG A 251 -2.73 3.02 7.91
CA ARG A 251 -3.18 1.67 8.28
C ARG A 251 -4.14 1.68 9.47
N VAL A 252 -4.01 2.65 10.38
CA VAL A 252 -5.00 2.88 11.44
C VAL A 252 -6.30 3.39 10.82
N GLU A 253 -6.22 4.38 9.92
CA GLU A 253 -7.39 4.91 9.21
C GLU A 253 -8.15 3.81 8.45
N ASN A 254 -7.43 2.99 7.68
CA ASN A 254 -8.01 1.87 6.93
C ASN A 254 -8.71 0.88 7.86
N LEU A 255 -8.08 0.53 8.99
CA LEU A 255 -8.66 -0.37 9.98
C LEU A 255 -9.97 0.20 10.56
N LEU A 256 -10.03 1.51 10.81
CA LEU A 256 -11.24 2.15 11.31
C LEU A 256 -12.39 2.05 10.29
N SER A 257 -12.11 2.28 9.01
CA SER A 257 -13.08 2.13 7.92
C SER A 257 -13.59 0.69 7.80
N LEU A 258 -12.72 -0.31 7.97
CA LEU A 258 -13.11 -1.71 7.97
C LEU A 258 -14.02 -2.04 9.17
N LEU A 259 -13.67 -1.56 10.37
CA LEU A 259 -14.44 -1.79 11.59
C LEU A 259 -15.77 -1.02 11.63
N LEU A 260 -15.98 -0.05 10.74
CA LEU A 260 -17.29 0.59 10.54
C LEU A 260 -18.29 -0.38 9.91
N GLN A 261 -17.83 -1.24 9.00
CA GLN A 261 -18.69 -2.18 8.28
C GLN A 261 -19.09 -3.37 9.15
N LYS A 262 -18.14 -3.92 9.91
CA LYS A 262 -18.37 -5.07 10.79
C LYS A 262 -17.36 -5.15 11.93
N SER A 263 -17.78 -5.75 13.04
CA SER A 263 -16.86 -6.18 14.09
C SER A 263 -16.02 -7.38 13.63
N LEU A 264 -14.73 -7.40 13.95
CA LEU A 264 -13.79 -8.41 13.45
C LEU A 264 -12.88 -8.96 14.56
N THR A 265 -12.46 -10.21 14.45
CA THR A 265 -11.41 -10.80 15.31
C THR A 265 -10.01 -10.36 14.85
N SER A 266 -9.00 -10.59 15.69
CA SER A 266 -7.61 -10.34 15.31
C SER A 266 -7.18 -11.20 14.13
N GLU A 267 -7.69 -12.43 14.04
CA GLU A 267 -7.40 -13.39 12.98
C GLU A 267 -7.98 -12.89 11.64
N GLU A 268 -9.25 -12.47 11.65
CA GLU A 268 -9.91 -11.92 10.46
C GLU A 268 -9.21 -10.64 9.96
N ILE A 269 -8.80 -9.74 10.88
CA ILE A 269 -8.05 -8.54 10.50
C ILE A 269 -6.69 -8.90 9.89
N THR A 270 -6.02 -9.92 10.44
CA THR A 270 -4.71 -10.38 9.95
C THR A 270 -4.81 -10.94 8.54
N GLU A 271 -5.85 -11.73 8.27
CA GLU A 271 -6.15 -12.30 6.96
C GLU A 271 -6.48 -11.20 5.94
N ILE A 272 -7.38 -10.27 6.29
CA ILE A 272 -7.82 -9.19 5.38
C ILE A 272 -6.66 -8.26 4.98
N TYR A 273 -5.77 -7.92 5.91
CA TYR A 273 -4.64 -7.02 5.65
C TYR A 273 -3.33 -7.71 5.28
N GLN A 274 -3.32 -9.06 5.25
CA GLN A 274 -2.10 -9.88 5.16
C GLN A 274 -0.98 -9.41 6.10
N PHE A 275 -1.37 -8.90 7.27
CA PHE A 275 -0.45 -8.49 8.30
C PHE A 275 0.19 -9.70 8.96
N THR A 276 1.33 -9.49 9.61
CA THR A 276 1.70 -10.41 10.69
C THR A 276 0.74 -10.21 11.86
N LEU A 277 0.43 -11.26 12.62
CA LEU A 277 -0.39 -11.16 13.84
C LEU A 277 0.09 -10.03 14.78
N ARG A 278 1.41 -9.81 14.81
CA ARG A 278 2.05 -8.73 15.57
C ARG A 278 1.70 -7.34 15.05
N GLN A 279 1.71 -7.13 13.73
CA GLN A 279 1.29 -5.85 13.13
C GLN A 279 -0.19 -5.60 13.40
N THR A 280 -1.05 -6.61 13.26
CA THR A 280 -2.46 -6.50 13.61
C THR A 280 -2.66 -6.01 15.04
N GLN A 281 -1.95 -6.59 16.01
CA GLN A 281 -1.99 -6.15 17.41
C GLN A 281 -1.52 -4.70 17.59
N TYR A 282 -0.51 -4.25 16.86
CA TYR A 282 -0.05 -2.86 16.93
C TYR A 282 -1.07 -1.86 16.38
N TYR A 283 -1.71 -2.15 15.25
CA TYR A 283 -2.72 -1.26 14.66
C TYR A 283 -4.03 -1.23 15.45
N ILE A 284 -4.47 -2.37 15.96
CA ILE A 284 -5.59 -2.44 16.91
C ILE A 284 -5.25 -1.62 18.17
N GLY A 285 -4.05 -1.84 18.73
CA GLY A 285 -3.57 -1.11 19.90
C GLY A 285 -3.52 0.40 19.69
N ALA A 286 -3.14 0.87 18.49
CA ALA A 286 -3.17 2.28 18.13
C ALA A 286 -4.58 2.85 18.10
N GLY A 287 -5.55 2.17 17.47
CA GLY A 287 -6.93 2.64 17.47
C GLY A 287 -7.59 2.60 18.86
N THR A 288 -7.21 1.63 19.71
CA THR A 288 -7.62 1.59 21.12
C THR A 288 -6.97 2.72 21.93
N TYR A 289 -5.69 3.03 21.68
CA TYR A 289 -4.98 4.14 22.34
C TYR A 289 -5.67 5.49 22.07
N LEU A 290 -6.18 5.69 20.85
CA LEU A 290 -6.94 6.89 20.47
C LEU A 290 -8.40 6.90 20.96
N GLY A 291 -8.85 5.81 21.61
CA GLY A 291 -10.23 5.65 22.08
C GLY A 291 -11.25 5.42 20.95
N LEU A 292 -10.81 4.99 19.77
CA LEU A 292 -11.64 4.78 18.58
C LEU A 292 -12.08 3.32 18.43
N ILE A 293 -11.30 2.38 18.95
CA ILE A 293 -11.57 0.94 18.89
C ILE A 293 -11.77 0.39 20.30
N SER A 294 -12.80 -0.41 20.51
CA SER A 294 -13.01 -1.21 21.72
C SER A 294 -12.97 -2.71 21.40
N LYS A 295 -12.62 -3.50 22.42
CA LYS A 295 -12.70 -4.95 22.37
C LYS A 295 -14.09 -5.37 22.87
N GLY A 296 -14.82 -6.12 22.05
CA GLY A 296 -16.12 -6.68 22.36
C GLY A 296 -16.06 -7.71 23.50
N ILE A 297 -17.19 -7.89 24.18
CA ILE A 297 -17.34 -8.80 25.33
C ILE A 297 -17.29 -10.26 24.86
N ASP A 298 -17.79 -10.55 23.66
CA ASP A 298 -17.86 -11.90 23.12
C ASP A 298 -16.78 -12.15 22.05
N LYS A 299 -16.06 -13.27 22.22
CA LYS A 299 -15.13 -13.88 21.24
C LYS A 299 -13.89 -13.07 20.84
N GLY A 300 -13.54 -12.02 21.57
CA GLY A 300 -12.31 -11.25 21.29
C GLY A 300 -12.37 -10.43 20.00
N THR A 301 -13.58 -10.13 19.54
CA THR A 301 -13.84 -9.22 18.41
C THR A 301 -13.51 -7.77 18.78
N PHE A 302 -13.20 -6.96 17.79
CA PHE A 302 -12.94 -5.53 17.88
C PHE A 302 -13.98 -4.77 17.08
N SER A 303 -14.39 -3.60 17.57
CA SER A 303 -15.37 -2.74 16.92
C SER A 303 -15.07 -1.26 17.21
N LEU A 304 -15.67 -0.37 16.44
CA LEU A 304 -15.59 1.06 16.72
C LEU A 304 -16.36 1.41 17.99
N THR A 305 -15.77 2.30 18.81
CA THR A 305 -16.49 2.99 19.89
C THR A 305 -17.51 3.97 19.31
N ASP A 306 -18.44 4.49 20.12
CA ASP A 306 -19.39 5.51 19.65
C ASP A 306 -18.67 6.76 19.10
N LYS A 307 -17.56 7.13 19.74
CA LYS A 307 -16.63 8.17 19.25
C LYS A 307 -16.03 7.78 17.90
N GLY A 308 -15.54 6.54 17.77
CA GLY A 308 -14.99 6.00 16.53
C GLY A 308 -15.99 6.06 15.38
N LYS A 309 -17.21 5.56 15.59
CA LYS A 309 -18.28 5.59 14.58
C LYS A 309 -18.62 7.01 14.14
N THR A 310 -18.81 7.91 15.12
CA THR A 310 -19.15 9.32 14.87
C THR A 310 -18.10 10.02 14.00
N ILE A 311 -16.83 9.67 14.15
CA ILE A 311 -15.74 10.30 13.38
C ILE A 311 -15.60 9.69 11.99
N VAL A 312 -15.61 8.35 11.88
CA VAL A 312 -15.39 7.66 10.60
C VAL A 312 -16.55 7.92 9.62
N GLN A 313 -17.76 8.18 10.12
CA GLN A 313 -18.94 8.52 9.31
C GLN A 313 -18.99 9.98 8.84
N LYS A 314 -18.07 10.85 9.28
CA LYS A 314 -18.00 12.24 8.77
C LYS A 314 -17.54 12.25 7.32
N ASP A 315 -17.80 13.35 6.63
CA ASP A 315 -17.09 13.67 5.39
C ASP A 315 -15.58 13.66 5.63
N TYR A 316 -14.81 13.44 4.56
CA TYR A 316 -13.38 13.24 4.66
C TYR A 316 -12.64 14.37 5.36
N GLU A 317 -12.93 15.63 5.02
CA GLU A 317 -12.26 16.79 5.60
C GLU A 317 -12.47 16.83 7.12
N SER A 318 -13.73 16.71 7.53
CA SER A 318 -14.11 16.67 8.94
C SER A 318 -13.51 15.45 9.66
N LYS A 319 -13.49 14.28 9.02
CA LYS A 319 -12.88 13.06 9.55
C LYS A 319 -11.39 13.28 9.81
N ILE A 320 -10.65 13.81 8.83
CA ILE A 320 -9.20 14.05 8.94
C ILE A 320 -8.90 15.07 10.04
N ILE A 321 -9.65 16.17 10.10
CA ILE A 321 -9.50 17.18 11.16
C ILE A 321 -9.73 16.57 12.55
N GLU A 322 -10.77 15.76 12.73
CA GLU A 322 -11.05 15.11 14.03
C GLU A 322 -9.99 14.07 14.40
N LEU A 323 -9.47 13.30 13.44
CA LEU A 323 -8.35 12.38 13.68
C LEU A 323 -7.09 13.14 14.10
N ILE A 324 -6.76 14.25 13.44
CA ILE A 324 -5.65 15.13 13.82
C ILE A 324 -5.84 15.65 15.24
N LYS A 325 -7.04 16.15 15.58
CA LYS A 325 -7.32 16.64 16.94
C LYS A 325 -7.09 15.56 17.99
N ILE A 326 -7.54 14.34 17.72
CA ILE A 326 -7.38 13.21 18.65
C ILE A 326 -5.91 12.86 18.86
N ILE A 327 -5.10 12.83 17.80
CA ILE A 327 -3.66 12.62 17.92
C ILE A 327 -3.03 13.74 18.77
N LEU A 328 -3.38 15.00 18.49
CA LEU A 328 -2.77 16.18 19.12
C LEU A 328 -3.25 16.45 20.55
N GLN A 329 -4.28 15.75 21.03
CA GLN A 329 -4.64 15.72 22.45
C GLN A 329 -3.56 15.02 23.30
N HIS A 330 -2.72 14.18 22.71
CA HIS A 330 -1.62 13.53 23.39
C HIS A 330 -0.36 14.40 23.39
N GLU A 331 0.20 14.63 24.59
CA GLU A 331 1.23 15.65 24.87
C GLU A 331 2.45 15.56 23.94
N VAL A 332 2.94 14.34 23.69
CA VAL A 332 4.13 14.11 22.87
C VAL A 332 3.91 14.55 21.42
N PHE A 333 2.80 14.12 20.81
CA PHE A 333 2.49 14.45 19.42
C PHE A 333 2.27 15.97 19.26
N ASN A 334 1.57 16.60 20.21
CA ASN A 334 1.39 18.05 20.24
C ASN A 334 2.74 18.80 20.23
N LYS A 335 3.63 18.46 21.17
CA LYS A 335 4.95 19.08 21.29
C LYS A 335 5.79 18.88 20.02
N VAL A 336 5.81 17.68 19.46
CA VAL A 336 6.59 17.39 18.24
C VAL A 336 6.05 18.18 17.05
N LEU A 337 4.73 18.28 16.86
CA LEU A 337 4.17 19.09 15.77
C LEU A 337 4.49 20.58 15.94
N ARG A 338 4.43 21.11 17.16
CA ARG A 338 4.83 22.51 17.45
C ARG A 338 6.28 22.79 17.08
N VAL A 339 7.19 21.86 17.41
CA VAL A 339 8.60 21.97 16.99
C VAL A 339 8.71 21.89 15.47
N ALA A 340 8.01 20.95 14.84
CA ALA A 340 8.04 20.78 13.39
C ALA A 340 7.61 22.04 12.64
N LEU A 341 6.50 22.66 13.06
CA LEU A 341 5.97 23.88 12.46
C LEU A 341 6.92 25.08 12.67
N LYS A 342 7.50 25.20 13.87
CA LYS A 342 8.47 26.26 14.18
C LYS A 342 9.74 26.15 13.34
N GLU A 343 10.25 24.94 13.15
CA GLU A 343 11.47 24.67 12.39
C GLU A 343 11.24 24.47 10.89
N LYS A 344 9.97 24.46 10.45
CA LYS A 344 9.54 24.12 9.09
C LYS A 344 10.08 22.77 8.59
N LYS A 345 10.31 21.84 9.52
CA LYS A 345 10.90 20.53 9.25
C LYS A 345 10.52 19.55 10.34
N ILE A 346 10.25 18.31 9.95
CA ILE A 346 9.95 17.22 10.89
C ILE A 346 11.21 16.87 11.71
N PRO A 347 11.13 16.87 13.05
CA PRO A 347 12.27 16.56 13.91
C PRO A 347 12.82 15.15 13.73
N SER A 348 14.12 14.98 13.98
CA SER A 348 14.74 13.65 13.99
C SER A 348 14.27 12.78 15.16
N ASN A 349 14.38 11.46 15.06
CA ASN A 349 14.02 10.53 16.14
C ASN A 349 14.76 10.85 17.45
N LYS A 350 15.98 11.40 17.38
CA LYS A 350 16.73 11.83 18.57
C LYS A 350 16.00 12.93 19.33
N VAL A 351 15.56 13.98 18.62
CA VAL A 351 14.81 15.11 19.20
C VAL A 351 13.45 14.64 19.73
N ILE A 352 12.79 13.73 18.99
CA ILE A 352 11.52 13.14 19.44
C ILE A 352 11.71 12.37 20.75
N VAL A 353 12.78 11.57 20.89
CA VAL A 353 13.09 10.85 22.13
C VAL A 353 13.36 11.80 23.29
N GLU A 354 14.03 12.94 23.05
CA GLU A 354 14.23 13.98 24.07
C GLU A 354 12.89 14.57 24.55
N ILE A 355 11.98 14.87 23.61
CA ILE A 355 10.62 15.33 23.93
C ILE A 355 9.83 14.27 24.71
N MET A 356 9.89 13.00 24.28
CA MET A 356 9.25 11.88 24.97
C MET A 356 9.76 11.71 26.40
N SER A 357 11.08 11.86 26.61
CA SER A 357 11.72 11.71 27.93
C SER A 357 11.35 12.85 28.88
N ALA A 358 11.07 14.04 28.33
CA ALA A 358 10.61 15.20 29.10
C ALA A 358 9.09 15.14 29.41
N SER A 359 8.34 14.29 28.72
CA SER A 359 6.92 14.02 29.01
C SER A 359 6.80 12.89 30.05
N LYS A 360 5.72 12.88 30.84
CA LYS A 360 5.52 11.92 31.93
C LYS A 360 5.08 10.53 31.42
N LEU A 361 5.88 9.92 30.54
CA LEU A 361 5.60 8.62 29.95
C LEU A 361 6.06 7.49 30.87
N ASN A 362 5.19 6.51 31.14
CA ASN A 362 5.53 5.32 31.91
C ASN A 362 6.23 4.26 31.03
N MET A 363 7.42 4.57 30.50
CA MET A 363 8.23 3.62 29.71
C MET A 363 9.73 3.91 29.81
N ASN A 364 10.57 2.91 29.54
CA ASN A 364 12.03 3.06 29.55
C ASN A 364 12.57 3.64 28.22
N GLU A 365 13.81 4.10 28.25
CA GLU A 365 14.48 4.76 27.10
C GLU A 365 14.53 3.87 25.85
N VAL A 366 14.77 2.55 26.00
CA VAL A 366 14.78 1.60 24.86
C VAL A 366 13.41 1.53 24.19
N THR A 367 12.34 1.54 24.98
CA THR A 367 10.96 1.53 24.49
C THR A 367 10.60 2.87 23.84
N MET A 368 11.07 3.99 24.39
CA MET A 368 10.90 5.32 23.77
C MET A 368 11.58 5.39 22.41
N LYS A 369 12.85 4.94 22.30
CA LYS A 369 13.57 4.89 21.01
C LYS A 369 12.78 4.15 19.95
N ARG A 370 12.26 2.96 20.31
CA ARG A 370 11.43 2.17 19.38
C ARG A 370 10.11 2.84 19.01
N ARG A 371 9.45 3.53 19.95
CA ARG A 371 8.14 4.17 19.72
C ARG A 371 8.22 5.59 19.16
N SER A 372 9.43 6.18 19.10
CA SER A 372 9.67 7.46 18.42
C SER A 372 9.36 7.39 16.92
N GLY A 373 9.49 6.20 16.30
CA GLY A 373 9.07 5.94 14.93
C GLY A 373 7.58 6.21 14.72
N THR A 374 6.73 5.74 15.64
CA THR A 374 5.29 6.03 15.63
C THR A 374 5.00 7.52 15.66
N VAL A 375 5.64 8.23 16.60
CA VAL A 375 5.43 9.66 16.76
C VAL A 375 5.80 10.38 15.47
N ARG A 376 6.97 10.05 14.91
CA ARG A 376 7.43 10.63 13.65
C ARG A 376 6.47 10.33 12.50
N GLY A 377 6.08 9.08 12.30
CA GLY A 377 5.22 8.68 11.20
C GLY A 377 3.84 9.32 11.26
N TRP A 378 3.28 9.50 12.46
CA TRP A 378 2.00 10.21 12.62
C TRP A 378 2.16 11.70 12.36
N ILE A 379 3.26 12.33 12.78
CA ILE A 379 3.54 13.73 12.45
C ILE A 379 3.80 13.91 10.94
N GLU A 380 4.46 12.96 10.28
CA GLU A 380 4.63 12.93 8.81
C GLU A 380 3.27 12.87 8.10
N TRP A 381 2.36 12.00 8.59
CA TRP A 381 0.99 11.94 8.09
C TRP A 381 0.26 13.28 8.26
N ILE A 382 0.28 13.89 9.46
CA ILE A 382 -0.34 15.21 9.68
C ILE A 382 0.29 16.26 8.76
N TRP A 383 1.62 16.30 8.68
CA TRP A 383 2.38 17.25 7.87
C TRP A 383 2.00 17.17 6.39
N SER A 384 1.75 15.96 5.87
CA SER A 384 1.30 15.74 4.49
C SER A 384 -0.06 16.37 4.19
N LYS A 385 -0.85 16.69 5.20
CA LYS A 385 -2.18 17.32 5.08
C LYS A 385 -2.15 18.84 5.22
N ILE A 386 -1.00 19.46 5.43
CA ILE A 386 -0.89 20.91 5.66
C ILE A 386 -0.56 21.64 4.35
N ASP A 387 -1.19 22.79 4.14
CA ASP A 387 -0.78 23.79 3.15
C ASP A 387 0.06 24.89 3.81
N PHE A 388 1.26 25.16 3.28
CA PHE A 388 2.30 26.00 3.90
C PHE A 388 2.48 27.36 3.24
#